data_AF-A0A0N0Y2H9-F1
#
_entry.id   AF-A0A0N0Y2H9-F1
#
_cell.length_a   1.000
_cell.length_b   1.000
_cell.length_c   1.000
_cell.angle_alpha   90.00
_cell.angle_beta   90.00
_cell.angle_gamma   90.00
#
_symmetry.space_group_name_H-M   'P 1'
#
loop_
_entity.id
_entity.type
_entity.pdbx_description
1 polymer ?
#
loop_
_entity_poly.entity_id
_entity_poly.type
_entity_poly.pdbx_seq_one_letter_code
_entity_poly.pdbx_strand_id
1 'polypeptide(L)'
;MRFTQIVAGVDGRRLTVHWALGDAGSALEAGRGLHAGQFKTPERKGRMHTDLARACWQLRKPEQAATELLSAVRVCPAEVRDRPAIRRIAAELRSRHAQVVGVRELDTVFTTNA
;
A
#
# COMPACT_ATOMS: atom_id res chain seq x y z
N MET A 1 -23.78 8.84 10.96
CA MET A 1 -22.38 8.35 10.94
C MET A 1 -21.46 9.55 11.09
N ARG A 2 -20.65 9.61 12.15
CA ARG A 2 -19.81 10.79 12.47
C ARG A 2 -18.58 10.80 11.57
N PHE A 3 -18.48 11.79 10.70
CA PHE A 3 -17.27 12.11 9.94
C PHE A 3 -16.36 12.96 10.83
N THR A 4 -15.14 12.50 11.11
CA THR A 4 -14.16 13.28 11.88
C THR A 4 -13.13 13.85 10.91
N GLN A 5 -13.03 15.17 10.87
CA GLN A 5 -11.98 15.95 10.19
C GLN A 5 -10.57 15.46 10.60
N ILE A 6 -9.60 15.58 9.68
CA ILE A 6 -8.17 15.48 9.99
C ILE A 6 -7.48 16.75 9.50
N VAL A 7 -6.80 17.43 10.43
CA VAL A 7 -5.93 18.60 10.21
C VAL A 7 -4.49 18.11 10.05
N ALA A 8 -3.74 18.67 9.11
CA ALA A 8 -2.30 18.43 8.98
C ALA A 8 -1.54 19.41 9.89
N GLY A 9 -0.92 18.91 10.95
CA GLY A 9 0.05 19.65 11.76
C GLY A 9 1.44 19.08 11.58
N VAL A 10 2.36 19.85 10.99
CA VAL A 10 3.79 19.60 11.08
C VAL A 10 4.24 20.17 12.42
N ASP A 11 4.42 19.32 13.41
CA ASP A 11 5.40 19.53 14.48
C ASP A 11 5.76 18.22 15.16
N GLY A 12 7.04 18.08 15.51
CA GLY A 12 7.68 16.82 15.82
C GLY A 12 7.15 16.09 17.05
N ARG A 13 6.19 15.17 16.86
CA ARG A 13 6.03 13.95 17.66
C ARG A 13 5.09 12.98 16.94
N ARG A 14 5.60 11.77 16.62
CA ARG A 14 4.85 10.61 16.09
C ARG A 14 3.60 10.97 15.27
N LEU A 15 3.83 11.44 14.04
CA LEU A 15 2.80 11.44 13.01
C LEU A 15 2.53 9.99 12.61
N THR A 16 1.63 9.32 13.31
CA THR A 16 0.91 8.18 12.73
C THR A 16 0.06 8.79 11.62
N VAL A 17 0.57 8.80 10.39
CA VAL A 17 -0.22 9.21 9.23
C VAL A 17 -1.31 8.15 9.04
N HIS A 18 -2.43 8.33 9.72
CA HIS A 18 -3.67 7.64 9.39
C HIS A 18 -4.22 8.33 8.16
N TRP A 19 -3.80 7.86 6.98
CA TRP A 19 -4.39 8.27 5.72
C TRP A 19 -5.89 7.96 5.76
N ALA A 20 -6.72 9.00 5.82
CA ALA A 20 -8.15 8.89 5.60
C ALA A 20 -8.40 8.71 4.10
N LEU A 21 -8.17 7.50 3.60
CA LEU A 21 -8.70 7.05 2.31
C LEU A 21 -10.22 6.87 2.46
N GLY A 22 -10.97 7.98 2.55
CA GLY A 22 -12.44 7.96 2.61
C GLY A 22 -13.09 7.51 1.31
N ASP A 23 -12.36 7.65 0.20
CA ASP A 23 -12.66 7.08 -1.11
C ASP A 23 -11.31 6.74 -1.78
N ALA A 24 -11.24 5.57 -2.43
CA ALA A 24 -10.03 5.07 -3.06
C ALA A 24 -9.54 5.97 -4.20
N GLY A 25 -10.44 6.72 -4.85
CA GLY A 25 -10.13 7.75 -5.84
C GLY A 25 -9.37 8.91 -5.22
N SER A 26 -9.94 9.54 -4.19
CA SER A 26 -9.32 10.65 -3.44
C SER A 26 -7.93 10.30 -2.88
N ALA A 27 -7.72 9.04 -2.53
CA ALA A 27 -6.43 8.55 -2.09
C ALA A 27 -5.38 8.44 -3.19
N LEU A 28 -5.77 8.00 -4.40
CA LEU A 28 -4.87 8.01 -5.54
C LEU A 28 -4.60 9.43 -6.03
N GLU A 29 -5.59 10.33 -5.97
CA GLU A 29 -5.42 11.76 -6.24
C GLU A 29 -4.36 12.39 -5.32
N ALA A 30 -4.51 12.20 -4.01
CA ALA A 30 -3.51 12.61 -3.03
C ALA A 30 -2.16 11.90 -3.23
N GLY A 31 -2.19 10.67 -3.72
CA GLY A 31 -1.02 9.85 -4.05
C GLY A 31 -0.28 10.25 -5.32
N ARG A 32 -0.89 10.99 -6.26
CA ARG A 32 -0.27 11.30 -7.56
C ARG A 32 1.01 12.12 -7.46
N GLY A 33 1.15 12.94 -6.41
CA GLY A 33 2.37 13.70 -6.13
C GLY A 33 3.34 12.98 -5.18
N LEU A 34 2.98 11.80 -4.68
CA LEU A 34 3.81 11.06 -3.75
C LEU A 34 4.88 10.28 -4.49
N HIS A 35 6.13 10.44 -4.05
CA HIS A 35 7.24 9.61 -4.51
C HIS A 35 8.08 9.17 -3.33
N ALA A 36 8.66 7.97 -3.44
CA ALA A 36 9.44 7.36 -2.36
C ALA A 36 10.57 8.27 -1.82
N GLY A 37 11.09 9.17 -2.65
CA GLY A 37 12.10 10.18 -2.25
C GLY A 37 11.64 11.17 -1.17
N GLN A 38 10.34 11.37 -0.97
CA GLN A 38 9.79 12.26 0.07
C GLN A 38 9.83 11.64 1.46
N PHE A 39 9.99 10.32 1.57
CA PHE A 39 9.96 9.61 2.84
C PHE A 39 11.39 9.22 3.24
N LYS A 40 11.84 9.68 4.40
CA LYS A 40 13.22 9.43 4.85
C LYS A 40 13.48 7.98 5.28
N THR A 41 12.48 7.29 5.84
CA THR A 41 12.68 5.95 6.41
C THR A 41 12.07 4.86 5.52
N PRO A 42 12.65 3.64 5.49
CA PRO A 42 12.11 2.51 4.76
C PRO A 42 10.67 2.17 5.16
N GLU A 43 10.34 2.26 6.45
CA GLU A 43 9.01 1.92 6.97
C GLU A 43 7.95 2.89 6.43
N ARG A 44 8.28 4.19 6.37
CA ARG A 44 7.37 5.21 5.83
C ARG A 44 7.15 5.03 4.33
N LYS A 45 8.21 4.71 3.58
CA LYS A 45 8.11 4.38 2.15
C LYS A 45 7.28 3.12 1.92
N GLY A 46 7.52 2.05 2.68
CA GLY A 46 6.75 0.81 2.62
C GLY A 46 5.28 1.06 2.91
N ARG A 47 4.97 1.88 3.92
CA ARG A 47 3.60 2.26 4.27
C ARG A 47 2.89 2.98 3.13
N MET A 48 3.53 3.97 2.51
CA MET A 48 3.00 4.65 1.33
C MET A 48 2.61 3.64 0.23
N HIS A 49 3.53 2.74 -0.15
CA HIS A 49 3.26 1.72 -1.17
C HIS A 49 2.11 0.78 -0.77
N THR A 50 2.03 0.34 0.49
CA THR A 50 0.91 -0.51 0.94
C THR A 50 -0.45 0.20 0.93
N ASP A 51 -0.47 1.51 1.16
CA ASP A 51 -1.70 2.30 1.14
C ASP A 51 -2.15 2.57 -0.31
N LEU A 52 -1.19 2.85 -1.22
CA LEU A 52 -1.46 2.92 -2.66
C LEU A 52 -1.96 1.58 -3.21
N ALA A 53 -1.35 0.46 -2.82
CA ALA A 53 -1.81 -0.87 -3.20
C ALA A 53 -3.27 -1.13 -2.80
N ARG A 54 -3.65 -0.69 -1.59
CA ARG A 54 -5.03 -0.79 -1.11
C ARG A 54 -5.99 0.05 -1.95
N ALA A 55 -5.62 1.28 -2.27
CA ALA A 55 -6.43 2.16 -3.11
C ALA A 55 -6.63 1.56 -4.51
N CYS A 56 -5.54 1.09 -5.14
CA CYS A 56 -5.58 0.39 -6.43
C CYS A 56 -6.49 -0.85 -6.39
N TRP A 57 -6.42 -1.65 -5.31
CA TRP A 57 -7.27 -2.82 -5.14
C TRP A 57 -8.76 -2.46 -5.05
N GLN A 58 -9.09 -1.45 -4.25
CA GLN A 58 -10.47 -0.95 -4.09
C GLN A 58 -11.04 -0.42 -5.42
N LEU A 59 -10.19 0.15 -6.28
CA LEU A 59 -10.57 0.60 -7.63
C LEU A 59 -10.49 -0.48 -8.71
N ARG A 60 -10.35 -1.75 -8.33
CA ARG A 60 -10.27 -2.90 -9.26
C ARG A 60 -9.12 -2.77 -10.27
N LYS A 61 -7.98 -2.23 -9.84
CA LYS A 61 -6.74 -2.11 -10.61
C LYS A 61 -5.69 -3.10 -10.10
N PRO A 62 -5.82 -4.40 -10.43
CA PRO A 62 -5.01 -5.47 -9.82
C PRO A 62 -3.52 -5.37 -10.16
N GLU A 63 -3.16 -4.96 -11.37
CA GLU A 63 -1.77 -4.80 -11.80
C GLU A 63 -1.05 -3.71 -11.00
N GLN A 64 -1.68 -2.54 -10.86
CA GLN A 64 -1.15 -1.44 -10.08
C GLN A 64 -1.06 -1.81 -8.60
N ALA A 65 -2.07 -2.51 -8.08
CA ALA A 65 -2.01 -3.02 -6.70
C ALA A 65 -0.83 -3.98 -6.50
N ALA A 66 -0.56 -4.89 -7.44
CA ALA A 66 0.57 -5.81 -7.38
C ALA A 66 1.92 -5.07 -7.45
N THR A 67 2.07 -4.12 -8.36
CA THR A 67 3.29 -3.29 -8.50
C THR A 67 3.60 -2.51 -7.22
N GLU A 68 2.59 -1.92 -6.58
CA GLU A 68 2.77 -1.21 -5.32
C GLU A 68 3.14 -2.17 -4.18
N LEU A 69 2.56 -3.37 -4.12
CA LEU A 69 2.97 -4.38 -3.13
C LEU A 69 4.41 -4.86 -3.34
N LEU A 70 4.84 -5.09 -4.58
CA LEU A 70 6.23 -5.42 -4.90
C LEU A 70 7.19 -4.31 -4.46
N SER A 71 6.81 -3.05 -4.69
CA SER A 71 7.59 -1.90 -4.25
C SER A 71 7.66 -1.83 -2.71
N ALA A 72 6.54 -2.10 -2.02
CA ALA A 72 6.52 -2.19 -0.57
C ALA A 72 7.44 -3.29 -0.04
N VAL A 73 7.43 -4.49 -0.63
CA VAL A 73 8.35 -5.58 -0.24
C VAL A 73 9.80 -5.14 -0.43
N ARG A 74 10.15 -4.57 -1.58
CA ARG A 74 11.53 -4.15 -1.89
C ARG A 74 12.06 -3.11 -0.91
N VAL A 75 11.20 -2.23 -0.42
CA VAL A 75 11.61 -1.15 0.49
C VAL A 75 11.54 -1.55 1.96
N CYS A 76 10.49 -2.25 2.38
CA CYS A 76 10.31 -2.69 3.76
C CYS A 76 9.42 -3.95 3.81
N PRO A 77 10.02 -5.17 3.77
CA PRO A 77 9.26 -6.41 3.80
C PRO A 77 8.31 -6.54 4.99
N ALA A 78 8.70 -5.98 6.15
CA ALA A 78 7.91 -5.99 7.38
C ALA A 78 6.53 -5.31 7.21
N GLU A 79 6.42 -4.23 6.44
CA GLU A 79 5.13 -3.55 6.21
C GLU A 79 4.14 -4.44 5.42
N VAL A 80 4.65 -5.37 4.62
CA VAL A 80 3.83 -6.31 3.85
C VAL A 80 3.51 -7.56 4.67
N ARG A 81 4.50 -8.08 5.41
CA ARG A 81 4.37 -9.29 6.23
C ARG A 81 3.53 -9.08 7.48
N ASP A 82 3.73 -7.98 8.19
CA ASP A 82 3.19 -7.81 9.54
C ASP A 82 1.77 -7.21 9.54
N ARG A 83 1.25 -6.81 8.36
CA ARG A 83 -0.08 -6.19 8.21
C ARG A 83 -1.09 -7.18 7.61
N PRO A 84 -2.03 -7.72 8.39
CA PRO A 84 -2.98 -8.75 7.92
C PRO A 84 -3.84 -8.29 6.73
N ALA A 85 -4.26 -7.03 6.72
CA ALA A 85 -5.04 -6.47 5.60
C ALA A 85 -4.26 -6.48 4.28
N ILE A 86 -2.95 -6.26 4.32
CA ILE A 86 -2.09 -6.24 3.13
C ILE A 86 -1.85 -7.66 2.62
N ARG A 87 -1.58 -8.60 3.54
CA ARG A 87 -1.50 -10.04 3.21
C ARG A 87 -2.78 -10.55 2.57
N ARG A 88 -3.95 -10.10 3.05
CA ARG A 88 -5.24 -10.47 2.47
C ARG A 88 -5.36 -10.00 1.02
N ILE A 89 -4.98 -8.75 0.73
CA ILE A 89 -4.99 -8.23 -0.64
C ILE A 89 -4.05 -9.04 -1.54
N ALA A 90 -2.84 -9.36 -1.07
CA ALA A 90 -1.89 -10.18 -1.82
C ALA A 90 -2.45 -11.59 -2.12
N ALA A 91 -3.11 -12.22 -1.15
CA ALA A 91 -3.76 -13.51 -1.34
C ALA A 91 -4.97 -13.45 -2.31
N GLU A 92 -5.76 -12.37 -2.25
CA GLU A 92 -6.88 -12.14 -3.17
C GLU A 92 -6.38 -11.88 -4.61
N LEU A 93 -5.27 -11.12 -4.77
CA LEU A 93 -4.61 -10.92 -6.06
C LEU A 93 -4.10 -12.24 -6.64
N ARG A 94 -3.39 -13.05 -5.85
CA ARG A 94 -2.88 -14.35 -6.27
C ARG A 94 -3.99 -15.33 -6.66
N SER A 95 -5.11 -15.34 -5.93
CA SER A 95 -6.21 -16.26 -6.22
C SER A 95 -7.09 -15.82 -7.38
N ARG A 96 -7.30 -14.52 -7.59
CA ARG A 96 -8.25 -14.01 -8.61
C ARG A 96 -7.59 -13.46 -9.88
N HIS A 97 -6.30 -13.11 -9.80
CA HIS A 97 -5.58 -12.37 -10.84
C HIS A 97 -4.19 -12.96 -11.11
N ALA A 98 -4.02 -14.28 -10.95
CA ALA A 98 -2.73 -14.98 -11.10
C ALA A 98 -2.00 -14.70 -12.43
N GLN A 99 -2.74 -14.40 -13.50
CA GLN A 99 -2.17 -14.13 -14.84
C GLN A 99 -1.78 -12.66 -15.06
N VAL A 100 -2.14 -11.76 -14.15
CA VAL A 100 -1.82 -10.33 -14.27
C VAL A 100 -0.33 -10.09 -14.00
N VAL A 101 0.26 -9.18 -14.77
CA VAL A 101 1.66 -8.75 -14.61
C VAL A 101 1.87 -8.23 -13.19
N GLY A 102 3.02 -8.56 -12.59
CA GLY A 102 3.33 -8.26 -11.19
C GLY A 102 2.72 -9.24 -10.18
N VAL A 103 1.56 -9.86 -10.42
CA VAL A 103 0.99 -10.86 -9.50
C VAL A 103 1.81 -12.16 -9.49
N ARG A 104 2.35 -12.56 -10.65
CA ARG A 104 3.27 -13.72 -10.74
C ARG A 104 4.56 -13.50 -9.97
N GLU A 105 5.11 -12.29 -10.01
CA GLU A 105 6.30 -11.93 -9.21
C GLU A 105 5.94 -11.82 -7.72
N LEU A 106 4.73 -11.34 -7.40
CA LEU A 106 4.25 -11.31 -6.02
C LEU A 106 4.17 -12.73 -5.45
N ASP A 107 3.69 -13.70 -6.24
CA ASP A 107 3.61 -15.11 -5.85
C ASP A 107 4.98 -15.71 -5.47
N THR A 108 6.03 -15.45 -6.26
CA THR A 108 7.37 -15.94 -5.97
C THR A 108 7.95 -15.32 -4.70
N VAL A 109 7.75 -14.01 -4.51
CA VAL A 109 8.21 -13.26 -3.34
C VAL A 109 7.57 -13.76 -2.04
N PHE A 110 6.27 -14.03 -2.06
CA PHE A 110 5.54 -14.52 -0.88
C PHE A 110 5.78 -16.00 -0.59
N THR A 111 6.08 -16.81 -1.61
CA THR A 111 6.43 -18.22 -1.41
C THR A 111 7.85 -18.38 -0.87
N THR A 112 8.76 -17.46 -1.21
CA THR A 112 10.17 -17.48 -0.73
C THR A 112 10.32 -16.94 0.69
N ASN A 113 9.40 -16.09 1.16
CA ASN A 113 9.40 -15.50 2.52
C ASN A 113 8.47 -16.20 3.52
N ALA A 114 7.86 -17.33 3.15
CA ALA A 114 7.02 -18.16 4.02
C ALA A 114 7.87 -19.24 4.71
#